data_AF-A0A643BUQ0-F1
#
_entry.id   AF-A0A643BUQ0-F1
#
_cell.length_a   1.000
_cell.length_b   1.000
_cell.length_c   1.000
_cell.angle_alpha   90.00
_cell.angle_beta   90.00
_cell.angle_gamma   90.00
#
_symmetry.space_group_name_H-M   'P 1'
#
loop_
_entity.id
_entity.type
_entity.pdbx_description
1 polymer ?
#
loop_
_entity_poly.entity_id
_entity_poly.type
_entity_poly.pdbx_seq_one_letter_code
_entity_poly.pdbx_strand_id
1 'polypeptide(L)'
;IEKESCGDPGTPLYGIREGDGFSNRDVLRFECQFGFELIGEKSIVCQENNQWSANIPICICEYQMLCFQIAYVKLNTIFITNKYSLPVPCLSNFTAPMGTVLSPDYPEGYGNNLNCIWTIISDPGSRIHLSFNDFDLESQFDFLAVKDGDSPDSPILGTFTGAEVPSHLTSNSHILRLEFQADHSMSGRGFNITYNTFGHNECPDPGIPINARRFGDNFQLGSSISVICEEGFIKTQGTETITCILMDGKVMWSGPIPRCGGKHNGQ
;
A
#
# COMPACT_ATOMS: atom_id res chain seq x y z
N ILE A 1 7.50 -10.34 29.48
CA ILE A 1 8.68 -10.11 28.61
C ILE A 1 8.11 -10.14 27.20
N GLU A 2 7.74 -8.99 26.67
CA GLU A 2 7.28 -8.87 25.28
C GLU A 2 8.47 -9.24 24.39
N LYS A 3 8.26 -10.17 23.46
CA LYS A 3 9.31 -10.56 22.52
C LYS A 3 9.52 -9.38 21.57
N GLU A 4 10.69 -8.76 21.66
CA GLU A 4 11.18 -7.80 20.67
C GLU A 4 11.18 -8.47 19.28
N SER A 5 10.25 -8.05 18.41
CA SER A 5 10.02 -8.66 17.11
C SER A 5 9.56 -7.64 16.09
N CYS A 6 10.08 -7.73 14.86
CA CYS A 6 9.74 -6.84 13.75
C CYS A 6 8.43 -7.18 13.03
N GLY A 7 7.72 -8.23 13.48
CA GLY A 7 6.53 -8.76 12.78
C GLY A 7 6.89 -9.50 11.48
N ASP A 8 5.97 -10.32 10.98
CA ASP A 8 6.16 -11.02 9.71
C ASP A 8 5.95 -10.02 8.54
N PRO A 9 6.97 -9.73 7.72
CA PRO A 9 6.84 -8.77 6.62
C PRO A 9 6.17 -9.37 5.36
N GLY A 10 5.83 -10.66 5.38
CA GLY A 10 5.23 -11.38 4.26
C GLY A 10 6.25 -11.94 3.26
N THR A 11 5.74 -12.50 2.17
CA THR A 11 6.54 -13.03 1.04
C THR A 11 6.13 -12.30 -0.24
N PRO A 12 7.08 -11.84 -1.07
CA PRO A 12 6.77 -11.21 -2.35
C PRO A 12 5.96 -12.13 -3.28
N LEU A 13 5.06 -11.56 -4.08
CA LEU A 13 4.36 -12.30 -5.14
C LEU A 13 5.37 -12.82 -6.16
N TYR A 14 5.29 -14.10 -6.53
CA TYR A 14 6.31 -14.81 -7.34
C TYR A 14 7.72 -14.83 -6.71
N GLY A 15 7.81 -14.49 -5.43
CA GLY A 15 9.00 -14.61 -4.61
C GLY A 15 8.95 -15.80 -3.66
N ILE A 16 10.10 -16.09 -3.08
CA ILE A 16 10.33 -17.10 -2.06
C ILE A 16 11.08 -16.39 -0.94
N ARG A 17 10.65 -16.61 0.30
CA ARG A 17 11.32 -16.12 1.50
C ARG A 17 12.05 -17.26 2.19
N GLU A 18 13.33 -17.07 2.46
CA GLU A 18 14.13 -17.92 3.33
C GLU A 18 14.28 -17.23 4.69
N GLY A 19 13.95 -17.98 5.75
CA GLY A 19 13.92 -17.49 7.12
C GLY A 19 12.50 -17.33 7.67
N ASP A 20 12.34 -17.72 8.93
CA ASP A 20 11.10 -17.69 9.72
C ASP A 20 11.30 -16.94 11.06
N GLY A 21 12.51 -16.45 11.32
CA GLY A 21 12.84 -15.63 12.46
C GLY A 21 12.37 -14.18 12.27
N PHE A 22 11.72 -13.63 13.29
CA PHE A 22 11.23 -12.26 13.33
C PHE A 22 11.76 -11.46 14.53
N SER A 23 12.75 -11.99 15.25
CA SER A 23 13.37 -11.35 16.42
C SER A 23 14.51 -10.42 16.02
N ASN A 24 14.89 -9.51 16.92
CA ASN A 24 16.01 -8.59 16.69
C ASN A 24 17.25 -9.33 16.20
N ARG A 25 17.84 -8.82 15.10
CA ARG A 25 18.98 -9.34 14.34
C ARG A 25 18.67 -10.54 13.43
N ASP A 26 17.44 -11.02 13.37
CA ASP A 26 17.04 -12.01 12.38
C ASP A 26 17.08 -11.42 10.97
N VAL A 27 17.42 -12.28 10.00
CA VAL A 27 17.62 -11.89 8.61
C VAL A 27 16.71 -12.73 7.74
N LEU A 28 15.86 -12.07 6.95
CA LEU A 28 15.07 -12.71 5.91
C LEU A 28 15.74 -12.49 4.57
N ARG A 29 15.84 -13.55 3.77
CA ARG A 29 16.37 -13.50 2.41
C ARG A 29 15.24 -13.77 1.44
N PHE A 30 15.26 -13.05 0.33
CA PHE A 30 14.25 -13.20 -0.71
C PHE A 30 14.92 -13.61 -2.00
N GLU A 31 14.24 -14.50 -2.72
CA GLU A 31 14.59 -14.89 -4.06
C GLU A 31 13.35 -14.90 -4.93
N CYS A 32 13.50 -14.61 -6.20
CA CYS A 32 12.38 -14.67 -7.14
C CYS A 32 12.33 -16.07 -7.78
N GLN A 33 11.11 -16.54 -8.05
CA GLN A 33 10.91 -17.77 -8.80
C GLN A 33 11.55 -17.66 -10.19
N PHE A 34 11.88 -18.80 -10.80
CA PHE A 34 12.53 -18.84 -12.11
C PHE A 34 11.79 -17.97 -13.15
N GLY A 35 12.52 -17.07 -13.82
CA GLY A 35 11.98 -16.13 -14.80
C GLY A 35 11.60 -14.75 -14.25
N PHE A 36 11.75 -14.54 -12.94
CA PHE A 36 11.56 -13.25 -12.29
C PHE A 36 12.89 -12.72 -11.70
N GLU A 37 13.11 -11.43 -11.88
CA GLU A 37 14.19 -10.62 -11.33
C GLU A 37 13.73 -9.91 -10.06
N LEU A 38 14.63 -9.83 -9.08
CA LEU A 38 14.39 -9.22 -7.79
C LEU A 38 14.73 -7.74 -7.82
N ILE A 39 13.76 -6.88 -7.55
CA ILE A 39 13.92 -5.43 -7.39
C ILE A 39 13.79 -5.05 -5.92
N GLY A 40 14.85 -4.46 -5.38
CA GLY A 40 14.95 -4.07 -3.98
C GLY A 40 16.04 -4.84 -3.23
N GLU A 41 15.96 -4.85 -1.90
CA GLU A 41 16.95 -5.51 -1.07
C GLU A 41 16.75 -7.02 -1.06
N LYS A 42 17.78 -7.77 -1.45
CA LYS A 42 17.76 -9.26 -1.42
C LYS A 42 17.62 -9.80 0.01
N SER A 43 17.96 -9.02 1.02
CA SER A 43 17.83 -9.41 2.42
C SER A 43 17.47 -8.22 3.29
N ILE A 44 16.58 -8.45 4.25
CA ILE A 44 16.18 -7.47 5.27
C ILE A 44 16.54 -7.99 6.66
N VAL A 45 16.90 -7.08 7.56
CA VAL A 45 17.34 -7.39 8.91
C VAL A 45 16.40 -6.75 9.92
N CYS A 46 15.98 -7.49 10.93
CA CYS A 46 15.20 -6.95 12.04
C CYS A 46 16.13 -6.12 12.94
N GLN A 47 15.96 -4.81 12.95
CA GLN A 47 16.81 -3.88 13.69
C GLN A 47 16.35 -3.74 15.14
N GLU A 48 17.23 -3.30 16.05
CA GLU A 48 16.95 -3.16 17.49
C GLU A 48 15.81 -2.17 17.83
N ASN A 49 15.34 -1.40 16.84
CA ASN A 49 14.15 -0.56 16.93
C ASN A 49 12.85 -1.30 16.57
N ASN A 50 12.88 -2.63 16.45
CA ASN A 50 11.76 -3.49 16.03
C ASN A 50 11.21 -3.15 14.63
N GLN A 51 12.05 -2.65 13.73
CA GLN A 51 11.70 -2.42 12.32
C GLN A 51 12.63 -3.18 11.37
N TRP A 52 12.10 -3.62 10.24
CA TRP A 52 12.91 -4.19 9.17
C TRP A 52 13.76 -3.12 8.51
N SER A 53 15.00 -3.46 8.16
CA SER A 53 15.96 -2.55 7.53
C SER A 53 15.52 -2.01 6.17
N ALA A 54 14.60 -2.70 5.49
CA ALA A 54 13.97 -2.30 4.25
C ALA A 54 12.63 -3.03 4.08
N ASN A 55 11.83 -2.61 3.10
CA ASN A 55 10.63 -3.32 2.67
C ASN A 55 10.99 -4.61 1.93
N ILE A 56 10.07 -5.59 1.88
CA ILE A 56 10.26 -6.79 1.06
C ILE A 56 10.44 -6.40 -0.43
N PRO A 57 11.31 -7.10 -1.18
CA PRO A 57 11.56 -6.79 -2.59
C PRO A 57 10.38 -7.22 -3.46
N ILE A 58 10.39 -6.78 -4.71
CA ILE A 58 9.37 -7.10 -5.72
C ILE A 58 10.00 -8.02 -6.77
N CYS A 59 9.29 -9.08 -7.17
CA CYS A 59 9.73 -9.97 -8.25
C CYS A 59 9.05 -9.59 -9.57
N ILE A 60 9.83 -9.14 -10.56
CA ILE A 60 9.36 -8.71 -11.89
C ILE A 60 9.91 -9.63 -12.98
N CYS A 61 9.19 -9.88 -14.06
CA CYS A 61 9.66 -10.83 -15.09
C CYS A 61 10.67 -10.16 -16.06
N GLU A 62 11.92 -10.65 -16.10
CA GLU A 62 13.04 -10.05 -16.88
C GLU A 62 12.95 -10.33 -18.39
N TYR A 63 12.32 -11.43 -18.79
CA TYR A 63 12.14 -11.78 -20.20
C TYR A 63 10.66 -12.07 -20.49
N GLN A 64 9.99 -11.07 -21.04
CA GLN A 64 8.59 -11.11 -21.45
C GLN A 64 8.24 -12.25 -22.45
N MET A 65 9.25 -12.94 -23.00
CA MET A 65 9.09 -14.07 -23.92
C MET A 65 8.99 -15.45 -23.27
N LEU A 66 9.35 -15.65 -21.99
CA LEU A 66 9.34 -17.00 -21.38
C LEU A 66 8.06 -17.33 -20.59
N CYS A 67 7.34 -16.33 -20.08
CA CYS A 67 6.07 -16.58 -19.39
C CYS A 67 4.94 -17.06 -20.34
N PHE A 68 5.01 -16.69 -21.63
CA PHE A 68 4.05 -17.13 -22.64
C PHE A 68 4.33 -18.52 -23.24
N GLN A 69 5.56 -19.05 -23.15
CA GLN A 69 5.92 -20.29 -23.85
C GLN A 69 5.39 -21.59 -23.22
N ILE A 70 4.92 -21.59 -21.97
CA ILE A 70 4.35 -22.81 -21.37
C ILE A 70 2.84 -22.96 -21.69
N ALA A 71 2.14 -21.88 -22.04
CA ALA A 71 0.70 -21.93 -22.30
C ALA A 71 0.30 -21.92 -23.79
N TYR A 72 1.18 -21.49 -24.71
CA TYR A 72 0.77 -21.17 -26.10
C TYR A 72 1.68 -21.71 -27.21
N VAL A 73 2.26 -22.91 -27.07
CA VAL A 73 2.81 -23.67 -28.22
C VAL A 73 2.01 -24.94 -28.47
N LYS A 74 0.70 -24.77 -28.65
CA LYS A 74 -0.11 -25.57 -29.58
C LYS A 74 -1.02 -24.61 -30.30
N LEU A 75 -0.52 -24.05 -31.42
CA LEU A 75 -1.23 -23.76 -32.67
C LEU A 75 -0.46 -22.64 -33.39
N ASN A 76 0.28 -23.04 -34.42
CA ASN A 76 1.02 -22.18 -35.34
C ASN A 76 0.14 -21.05 -35.89
N THR A 77 0.60 -19.79 -35.84
CA THR A 77 0.81 -18.88 -36.99
C THR A 77 1.34 -17.53 -36.47
N ILE A 78 2.36 -17.01 -37.14
CA ILE A 78 3.15 -15.82 -36.78
C ILE A 78 2.37 -14.53 -37.10
N PHE A 79 2.32 -13.60 -36.15
CA PHE A 79 2.24 -12.15 -36.43
C PHE A 79 3.21 -11.41 -35.49
N ILE A 80 4.15 -10.69 -36.10
CA ILE A 80 5.08 -9.78 -35.42
C ILE A 80 4.40 -8.41 -35.35
N THR A 81 4.15 -7.91 -34.13
CA THR A 81 4.10 -6.47 -33.86
C THR A 81 4.83 -6.20 -32.54
N ASN A 82 5.98 -5.54 -32.65
CA ASN A 82 6.76 -5.01 -31.54
C ASN A 82 5.95 -3.99 -30.73
N LYS A 83 5.75 -4.26 -29.43
CA LYS A 83 5.78 -3.33 -28.28
C LYS A 83 5.18 -4.05 -27.06
N TYR A 84 5.26 -3.41 -25.89
CA TYR A 84 4.53 -3.67 -24.64
C TYR A 84 5.35 -4.36 -23.53
N SER A 85 5.77 -3.51 -22.59
CA SER A 85 5.96 -3.74 -21.15
C SER A 85 4.96 -4.74 -20.56
N LEU A 86 5.39 -5.57 -19.60
CA LEU A 86 4.55 -6.61 -19.00
C LEU A 86 3.93 -5.99 -17.75
N PRO A 87 2.59 -5.93 -17.67
CA PRO A 87 1.91 -5.17 -16.63
C PRO A 87 2.03 -5.88 -15.28
N VAL A 88 2.03 -5.08 -14.19
CA VAL A 88 1.62 -5.54 -12.85
C VAL A 88 0.36 -6.38 -13.03
N PRO A 89 0.28 -7.62 -12.48
CA PRO A 89 -0.85 -8.47 -12.77
C PRO A 89 -2.13 -7.77 -12.31
N CYS A 90 -2.94 -7.38 -13.28
CA CYS A 90 -4.23 -6.74 -13.10
C CYS A 90 -5.22 -7.61 -12.32
N LEU A 91 -4.84 -8.83 -11.98
CA LEU A 91 -5.57 -9.75 -11.10
C LEU A 91 -4.57 -10.30 -10.09
N SER A 92 -4.54 -9.75 -8.87
CA SER A 92 -3.68 -10.26 -7.80
C SER A 92 -4.37 -10.24 -6.44
N ASN A 93 -3.97 -11.20 -5.61
CA ASN A 93 -4.33 -11.24 -4.20
C ASN A 93 -3.10 -10.90 -3.36
N PHE A 94 -3.26 -9.95 -2.46
CA PHE A 94 -2.25 -9.52 -1.52
C PHE A 94 -2.62 -10.03 -0.13
N THR A 95 -1.73 -10.83 0.47
CA THR A 95 -1.95 -11.44 1.80
C THR A 95 -0.88 -11.04 2.82
N ALA A 96 0.11 -10.24 2.41
CA ALA A 96 1.09 -9.69 3.34
C ALA A 96 0.42 -8.60 4.20
N PRO A 97 0.89 -8.35 5.44
CA PRO A 97 0.31 -7.32 6.31
C PRO A 97 0.61 -5.89 5.85
N MET A 98 1.50 -5.72 4.87
CA MET A 98 1.74 -4.46 4.19
C MET A 98 2.23 -4.70 2.77
N GLY A 99 2.05 -3.70 1.90
CA GLY A 99 2.55 -3.78 0.55
C GLY A 99 2.13 -2.59 -0.31
N THR A 100 2.37 -2.72 -1.61
CA THR A 100 2.10 -1.66 -2.59
C THR A 100 1.29 -2.21 -3.75
N VAL A 101 0.26 -1.47 -4.15
CA VAL A 101 -0.53 -1.68 -5.37
C VAL A 101 -0.18 -0.57 -6.34
N LEU A 102 0.33 -0.95 -7.51
CA LEU A 102 0.67 -0.05 -8.61
C LEU A 102 -0.27 -0.32 -9.78
N SER A 103 -0.69 0.72 -10.48
CA SER A 103 -1.32 0.54 -11.78
C SER A 103 -0.32 -0.08 -12.78
N PRO A 104 -0.81 -0.77 -13.84
CA PRO A 104 0.05 -1.25 -14.91
C PRO A 104 0.97 -0.15 -15.45
N ASP A 105 2.24 -0.49 -15.68
CA ASP A 105 3.25 0.40 -16.25
C ASP A 105 3.52 1.70 -15.49
N TYR A 106 3.03 1.86 -14.25
CA TYR A 106 3.38 3.01 -13.41
C TYR A 106 4.91 3.13 -13.22
N PRO A 107 5.51 4.33 -13.38
CA PRO A 107 4.90 5.63 -13.61
C PRO A 107 4.84 6.06 -15.09
N GLU A 108 5.19 5.18 -16.04
CA GLU A 108 5.23 5.47 -17.48
C GLU A 108 3.83 5.72 -18.07
N GLY A 109 2.79 5.28 -17.35
CA GLY A 109 1.39 5.50 -17.68
C GLY A 109 0.69 4.20 -18.03
N TYR A 110 -0.55 4.06 -17.56
CA TYR A 110 -1.33 2.85 -17.77
C TYR A 110 -1.85 2.77 -19.22
N GLY A 111 -2.13 1.56 -19.67
CA GLY A 111 -2.74 1.30 -20.99
C GLY A 111 -4.25 1.54 -21.01
N ASN A 112 -4.83 1.57 -22.21
CA ASN A 112 -6.28 1.74 -22.39
C ASN A 112 -7.01 0.39 -22.28
N ASN A 113 -8.33 0.43 -22.11
CA ASN A 113 -9.25 -0.72 -22.03
C ASN A 113 -8.88 -1.68 -20.90
N LEU A 114 -8.44 -1.14 -19.77
CA LEU A 114 -8.07 -1.93 -18.62
C LEU A 114 -9.29 -2.25 -17.76
N ASN A 115 -9.29 -3.45 -17.20
CA ASN A 115 -10.18 -3.86 -16.13
C ASN A 115 -9.37 -4.68 -15.14
N CYS A 116 -8.83 -3.99 -14.15
CA CYS A 116 -7.91 -4.56 -13.17
C CYS A 116 -8.61 -4.63 -11.81
N ILE A 117 -8.43 -5.75 -11.14
CA ILE A 117 -9.01 -6.08 -9.85
C ILE A 117 -7.90 -6.60 -8.94
N TRP A 118 -7.67 -5.92 -7.82
CA TRP A 118 -6.78 -6.39 -6.76
C TRP A 118 -7.57 -6.63 -5.48
N THR A 119 -7.23 -7.70 -4.77
CA THR A 119 -7.84 -8.02 -3.48
C THR A 119 -6.75 -8.04 -2.41
N ILE A 120 -6.92 -7.25 -1.36
CA ILE A 120 -6.07 -7.27 -0.17
C ILE A 120 -6.82 -8.05 0.90
N ILE A 121 -6.19 -9.10 1.42
CA ILE A 121 -6.76 -10.05 2.38
C ILE A 121 -5.87 -10.05 3.61
N SER A 122 -6.42 -9.64 4.75
CA SER A 122 -5.77 -9.65 6.06
C SER A 122 -6.38 -10.70 6.97
N ASP A 123 -5.80 -10.92 8.14
CA ASP A 123 -6.37 -11.85 9.12
C ASP A 123 -7.76 -11.41 9.59
N PRO A 124 -8.70 -12.36 9.83
CA PRO A 124 -10.01 -12.02 10.40
C PRO A 124 -9.87 -11.26 11.72
N GLY A 125 -10.58 -10.13 11.84
CA GLY A 125 -10.46 -9.23 12.99
C GLY A 125 -9.38 -8.15 12.83
N SER A 126 -8.74 -8.07 11.66
CA SER A 126 -7.91 -6.94 11.23
C SER A 126 -8.67 -6.02 10.29
N ARG A 127 -8.10 -4.83 10.08
CA ARG A 127 -8.56 -3.80 9.14
C ARG A 127 -7.39 -3.36 8.27
N ILE A 128 -7.70 -2.77 7.12
CA ILE A 128 -6.75 -2.38 6.08
C ILE A 128 -6.80 -0.87 5.93
N HIS A 129 -5.65 -0.20 6.04
CA HIS A 129 -5.49 1.22 5.73
C HIS A 129 -4.83 1.37 4.36
N LEU A 130 -5.34 2.28 3.54
CA LEU A 130 -4.74 2.65 2.26
C LEU A 130 -4.16 4.07 2.31
N SER A 131 -2.96 4.21 1.75
CA SER A 131 -2.27 5.48 1.55
C SER A 131 -1.99 5.70 0.07
N PHE A 132 -2.53 6.79 -0.46
CA PHE A 132 -2.32 7.21 -1.84
C PHE A 132 -1.06 8.07 -1.91
N ASN A 133 -0.01 7.56 -2.54
CA ASN A 133 1.29 8.25 -2.63
C ASN A 133 1.40 9.08 -3.91
N ASP A 134 0.79 8.61 -5.00
CA ASP A 134 0.67 9.32 -6.29
C ASP A 134 -0.61 8.85 -6.98
N PHE A 135 -1.26 9.75 -7.72
CA PHE A 135 -2.53 9.48 -8.38
C PHE A 135 -2.72 10.41 -9.59
N ASP A 136 -2.89 9.80 -10.76
CA ASP A 136 -3.04 10.50 -12.03
C ASP A 136 -3.79 9.60 -13.02
N LEU A 137 -5.12 9.72 -13.03
CA LEU A 137 -6.02 9.06 -13.97
C LEU A 137 -6.68 10.08 -14.91
N GLU A 138 -7.18 9.63 -16.06
CA GLU A 138 -8.01 10.46 -16.94
C GLU A 138 -9.29 10.87 -16.20
N SER A 139 -9.50 12.18 -16.09
CA SER A 139 -10.64 12.74 -15.38
C SER A 139 -11.95 12.40 -16.09
N GLN A 140 -12.92 11.87 -15.34
CA GLN A 140 -14.29 11.53 -15.76
C GLN A 140 -14.45 10.27 -16.64
N PHE A 141 -13.36 9.63 -17.05
CA PHE A 141 -13.40 8.44 -17.92
C PHE A 141 -12.76 7.22 -17.27
N ASP A 142 -11.67 7.42 -16.52
CA ASP A 142 -10.97 6.36 -15.83
C ASP A 142 -11.21 6.44 -14.33
N PHE A 143 -11.45 5.28 -13.71
CA PHE A 143 -11.90 5.21 -12.32
C PHE A 143 -11.19 4.11 -11.54
N LEU A 144 -10.77 4.46 -10.33
CA LEU A 144 -10.41 3.51 -9.28
C LEU A 144 -11.52 3.48 -8.22
N ALA A 145 -12.22 2.35 -8.11
CA ALA A 145 -13.18 2.09 -7.05
C ALA A 145 -12.56 1.25 -5.94
N VAL A 146 -12.75 1.65 -4.69
CA VAL A 146 -12.29 0.93 -3.50
C VAL A 146 -13.51 0.40 -2.74
N LYS A 147 -13.58 -0.91 -2.52
CA LYS A 147 -14.72 -1.60 -1.90
C LYS A 147 -14.32 -2.37 -0.64
N ASP A 148 -15.16 -2.30 0.39
CA ASP A 148 -14.97 -2.91 1.71
C ASP A 148 -15.51 -4.36 1.74
N GLY A 149 -14.77 -5.28 1.10
CA GLY A 149 -15.09 -6.70 1.00
C GLY A 149 -14.52 -7.35 -0.25
N ASP A 150 -14.86 -8.62 -0.48
CA ASP A 150 -14.37 -9.44 -1.61
C ASP A 150 -15.30 -9.41 -2.84
N SER A 151 -16.56 -9.01 -2.65
CA SER A 151 -17.61 -9.05 -3.68
C SER A 151 -17.63 -7.78 -4.53
N PRO A 152 -18.03 -7.87 -5.81
CA PRO A 152 -18.36 -6.69 -6.63
C PRO A 152 -19.45 -5.80 -6.02
N ASP A 153 -20.34 -6.37 -5.20
CA ASP A 153 -21.45 -5.67 -4.54
C ASP A 153 -21.07 -5.14 -3.14
N SER A 154 -19.81 -5.30 -2.72
CA SER A 154 -19.33 -4.80 -1.44
C SER A 154 -19.44 -3.27 -1.34
N PRO A 155 -19.67 -2.72 -0.12
CA PRO A 155 -19.80 -1.27 0.08
C PRO A 155 -18.62 -0.48 -0.48
N ILE A 156 -18.89 0.57 -1.25
CA ILE A 156 -17.86 1.45 -1.82
C ILE A 156 -17.35 2.41 -0.73
N LEU A 157 -16.04 2.41 -0.50
CA LEU A 157 -15.36 3.38 0.37
C LEU A 157 -15.00 4.67 -0.38
N GLY A 158 -14.74 4.56 -1.68
CA GLY A 158 -14.46 5.71 -2.54
C GLY A 158 -14.38 5.32 -4.02
N THR A 159 -14.58 6.31 -4.88
CA THR A 159 -14.35 6.21 -6.32
C THR A 159 -13.58 7.45 -6.76
N PHE A 160 -12.43 7.23 -7.39
CA PHE A 160 -11.43 8.26 -7.65
C PHE A 160 -11.10 8.36 -9.14
N THR A 161 -10.83 9.57 -9.61
CA THR A 161 -10.51 9.92 -11.00
C THR A 161 -9.72 11.23 -11.01
N GLY A 162 -9.08 11.57 -12.14
CA GLY A 162 -8.25 12.77 -12.25
C GLY A 162 -6.89 12.65 -11.56
N ALA A 163 -6.23 13.80 -11.35
CA ALA A 163 -4.87 13.89 -10.81
C ALA A 163 -4.79 14.42 -9.36
N GLU A 164 -5.94 14.56 -8.68
CA GLU A 164 -5.95 14.92 -7.26
C GLU A 164 -5.69 13.66 -6.43
N VAL A 165 -4.64 13.71 -5.58
CA VAL A 165 -4.29 12.59 -4.70
C VAL A 165 -5.38 12.41 -3.63
N PRO A 166 -6.06 11.26 -3.56
CA PRO A 166 -7.12 11.02 -2.59
C PRO A 166 -6.63 11.03 -1.14
N SER A 167 -7.54 11.32 -0.19
CA SER A 167 -7.25 11.11 1.22
C SER A 167 -7.13 9.61 1.54
N HIS A 168 -6.36 9.29 2.58
CA HIS A 168 -6.22 7.94 3.10
C HIS A 168 -7.60 7.30 3.39
N LEU A 169 -7.72 6.00 3.14
CA LEU A 169 -8.93 5.22 3.39
C LEU A 169 -8.66 4.14 4.42
N THR A 170 -9.71 3.74 5.14
CA THR A 170 -9.62 2.64 6.11
C THR A 170 -10.84 1.74 5.98
N SER A 171 -10.60 0.44 5.79
CA SER A 171 -11.64 -0.58 5.69
C SER A 171 -12.36 -0.80 7.03
N ASN A 172 -13.51 -1.47 7.01
CA ASN A 172 -14.13 -2.07 8.20
C ASN A 172 -14.04 -3.60 8.16
N SER A 173 -13.83 -4.18 6.98
CA SER A 173 -13.57 -5.60 6.76
C SER A 173 -12.07 -5.91 6.79
N HIS A 174 -11.74 -7.19 6.94
CA HIS A 174 -10.40 -7.75 6.76
C HIS A 174 -10.06 -7.99 5.27
N ILE A 175 -11.00 -7.72 4.36
CA ILE A 175 -10.82 -7.84 2.91
C ILE A 175 -11.18 -6.51 2.25
N LEU A 176 -10.36 -6.07 1.32
CA LEU A 176 -10.58 -4.84 0.55
C LEU A 176 -10.28 -5.08 -0.92
N ARG A 177 -11.17 -4.63 -1.79
CA ARG A 177 -11.12 -4.86 -3.24
C ARG A 177 -10.95 -3.54 -3.98
N LEU A 178 -9.93 -3.45 -4.82
CA LEU A 178 -9.64 -2.30 -5.67
C LEU A 178 -9.98 -2.68 -7.11
N GLU A 179 -10.83 -1.89 -7.76
CA GLU A 179 -11.23 -2.07 -9.15
C GLU A 179 -10.82 -0.84 -9.96
N PHE A 180 -9.86 -1.01 -10.87
CA PHE A 180 -9.42 0.02 -11.79
C PHE A 180 -9.95 -0.26 -13.19
N GLN A 181 -10.67 0.70 -13.76
CA GLN A 181 -11.22 0.63 -15.11
C GLN A 181 -10.71 1.81 -15.91
N ALA A 182 -10.10 1.52 -17.06
CA ALA A 182 -9.67 2.52 -18.03
C ALA A 182 -10.42 2.35 -19.34
N ASP A 183 -10.80 3.48 -19.93
CA ASP A 183 -11.53 3.59 -21.18
C ASP A 183 -10.60 3.33 -22.41
N HIS A 184 -11.12 3.46 -23.63
CA HIS A 184 -10.39 3.17 -24.85
C HIS A 184 -9.29 4.17 -25.28
N SER A 185 -9.17 5.33 -24.63
CA SER A 185 -8.33 6.45 -25.05
C SER A 185 -7.76 7.22 -23.87
N MET A 186 -6.64 7.93 -24.08
CA MET A 186 -5.98 8.75 -23.06
C MET A 186 -5.55 7.97 -21.80
N SER A 187 -4.44 8.40 -21.19
CA SER A 187 -4.01 7.82 -19.93
C SER A 187 -3.16 8.80 -19.15
N GLY A 188 -3.26 8.73 -17.83
CA GLY A 188 -2.35 9.39 -16.91
C GLY A 188 -1.20 8.47 -16.51
N ARG A 189 -0.35 8.96 -15.59
CA ARG A 189 0.77 8.17 -15.06
C ARG A 189 0.31 6.97 -14.23
N GLY A 190 -0.92 6.99 -13.73
CA GLY A 190 -1.52 5.93 -12.93
C GLY A 190 -1.45 6.20 -11.43
N PHE A 191 -1.31 5.16 -10.62
CA PHE A 191 -1.32 5.32 -9.16
C PHE A 191 -0.28 4.44 -8.45
N ASN A 192 0.14 4.95 -7.29
CA ASN A 192 0.95 4.24 -6.31
C ASN A 192 0.24 4.28 -4.95
N ILE A 193 -0.25 3.13 -4.51
CA ILE A 193 -1.01 2.97 -3.26
C ILE A 193 -0.27 2.01 -2.36
N THR A 194 0.06 2.43 -1.14
CA THR A 194 0.56 1.53 -0.10
C THR A 194 -0.57 1.14 0.84
N TYR A 195 -0.50 -0.07 1.38
CA TYR A 195 -1.44 -0.54 2.39
C TYR A 195 -0.71 -1.13 3.59
N ASN A 196 -1.36 -1.07 4.75
CA ASN A 196 -0.97 -1.82 5.94
C ASN A 196 -2.22 -2.39 6.64
N THR A 197 -2.01 -3.42 7.44
CA THR A 197 -3.05 -4.09 8.23
C THR A 197 -2.82 -3.86 9.71
N PHE A 198 -3.88 -3.62 10.46
CA PHE A 198 -3.84 -3.38 11.91
C PHE A 198 -5.06 -4.01 12.58
N GLY A 199 -5.03 -4.20 13.91
CA GLY A 199 -6.13 -4.84 14.63
C GLY A 199 -7.44 -4.05 14.55
N HIS A 200 -8.60 -4.72 14.60
CA HIS A 200 -9.91 -4.04 14.56
C HIS A 200 -10.08 -3.01 15.69
N ASN A 201 -9.43 -3.25 16.84
CA ASN A 201 -9.45 -2.36 18.00
C ASN A 201 -8.31 -1.34 18.02
N GLU A 202 -7.56 -1.22 16.94
CA GLU A 202 -6.47 -0.28 16.80
C GLU A 202 -6.86 0.84 15.84
N CYS A 203 -6.26 2.01 16.04
CA CYS A 203 -6.29 3.09 15.07
C CYS A 203 -5.15 2.91 14.06
N PRO A 204 -5.32 3.34 12.79
CA PRO A 204 -4.23 3.29 11.82
C PRO A 204 -3.07 4.17 12.29
N ASP A 205 -1.83 3.75 12.06
CA ASP A 205 -0.67 4.58 12.39
C ASP A 205 -0.78 5.91 11.63
N PRO A 206 -0.92 7.05 12.32
CA PRO A 206 -1.12 8.33 11.66
C PRO A 206 0.20 8.92 11.12
N GLY A 207 1.32 8.19 11.27
CA GLY A 207 2.65 8.60 10.83
C GLY A 207 3.28 9.66 11.72
N ILE A 208 4.43 10.16 11.26
CA ILE A 208 5.14 11.29 11.89
C ILE A 208 5.04 12.49 10.94
N PRO A 209 4.37 13.59 11.35
CA PRO A 209 4.26 14.78 10.51
C PRO A 209 5.63 15.41 10.26
N ILE A 210 5.79 16.01 9.08
CA ILE A 210 7.03 16.69 8.69
C ILE A 210 7.31 17.84 9.67
N ASN A 211 8.58 18.00 10.07
CA ASN A 211 9.03 18.99 11.05
C ASN A 211 8.31 18.87 12.41
N ALA A 212 7.96 17.64 12.81
CA ALA A 212 7.33 17.34 14.08
C ALA A 212 7.89 16.07 14.71
N ARG A 213 7.75 15.97 16.03
CA ARG A 213 8.02 14.77 16.80
C ARG A 213 6.73 14.22 17.38
N ARG A 214 6.53 12.91 17.25
CA ARG A 214 5.43 12.17 17.86
C ARG A 214 5.88 11.52 19.17
N PHE A 215 5.03 11.58 20.18
CA PHE A 215 5.17 10.88 21.45
C PHE A 215 4.03 9.87 21.60
N GLY A 216 4.39 8.63 21.94
CA GLY A 216 3.48 7.49 21.96
C GLY A 216 3.50 6.68 20.66
N ASP A 217 3.40 5.37 20.83
CA ASP A 217 3.45 4.33 19.79
C ASP A 217 2.36 3.25 19.99
N ASN A 218 1.50 3.42 21.00
CA ASN A 218 0.35 2.55 21.22
C ASN A 218 -0.88 3.09 20.50
N PHE A 219 -1.44 2.28 19.59
CA PHE A 219 -2.62 2.64 18.78
C PHE A 219 -3.88 1.90 19.20
N GLN A 220 -3.85 1.13 20.29
CA GLN A 220 -5.03 0.45 20.81
C GLN A 220 -6.11 1.45 21.23
N LEU A 221 -7.38 1.05 21.13
CA LEU A 221 -8.53 1.82 21.59
C LEU A 221 -8.32 2.37 23.01
N GLY A 222 -8.49 3.69 23.17
CA GLY A 222 -8.26 4.43 24.40
C GLY A 222 -6.86 5.02 24.56
N SER A 223 -5.90 4.61 23.73
CA SER A 223 -4.54 5.19 23.73
C SER A 223 -4.52 6.58 23.11
N SER A 224 -3.58 7.41 23.54
CA SER A 224 -3.38 8.75 23.00
C SER A 224 -1.94 8.93 22.53
N ILE A 225 -1.78 9.66 21.43
CA ILE A 225 -0.47 10.14 20.97
C ILE A 225 -0.45 11.66 20.98
N SER A 226 0.73 12.24 21.20
CA SER A 226 0.94 13.69 21.15
C SER A 226 1.94 14.06 20.06
N VAL A 227 1.69 15.18 19.37
CA VAL A 227 2.59 15.69 18.34
C VAL A 227 3.04 17.11 18.70
N ILE A 228 4.36 17.29 18.74
CA ILE A 228 5.01 18.57 19.03
C ILE A 228 5.84 18.99 17.81
N CYS A 229 5.65 20.22 17.34
CA CYS A 229 6.44 20.76 16.24
C CYS A 229 7.90 20.95 16.66
N GLU A 230 8.81 20.73 15.71
CA GLU A 230 10.23 21.01 15.91
C GLU A 230 10.51 22.50 16.05
N GLU A 231 11.71 22.84 16.53
CA GLU A 231 12.11 24.23 16.76
C GLU A 231 12.01 25.05 15.46
N GLY A 232 11.36 26.21 15.54
CA GLY A 232 11.12 27.09 14.38
C GLY A 232 9.78 26.87 13.67
N PHE A 233 9.06 25.78 13.97
CA PHE A 233 7.76 25.48 13.40
C PHE A 233 6.62 25.69 14.40
N ILE A 234 5.43 26.00 13.89
CA ILE A 234 4.21 26.14 14.70
C ILE A 234 3.12 25.22 14.17
N LYS A 235 2.24 24.78 15.08
CA LYS A 235 1.09 23.97 14.73
C LYS A 235 0.11 24.80 13.90
N THR A 236 -0.18 24.36 12.69
CA THR A 236 -1.10 25.05 11.76
C THR A 236 -2.47 24.39 11.70
N GLN A 237 -2.56 23.10 12.04
CA GLN A 237 -3.80 22.33 12.04
C GLN A 237 -3.73 21.22 13.09
N GLY A 238 -4.90 20.78 13.59
CA GLY A 238 -5.01 19.63 14.50
C GLY A 238 -4.87 19.97 15.99
N THR A 239 -5.10 18.97 16.84
CA THR A 239 -5.03 19.06 18.30
C THR A 239 -3.70 18.51 18.81
N GLU A 240 -3.17 18.98 19.94
CA GLU A 240 -1.88 18.48 20.46
C GLU A 240 -1.84 16.98 20.71
N THR A 241 -2.97 16.44 21.12
CA THR A 241 -3.13 15.04 21.45
C THR A 241 -4.36 14.51 20.74
N ILE A 242 -4.19 13.41 20.02
CA ILE A 242 -5.30 12.64 19.44
C ILE A 242 -5.43 11.32 20.20
N THR A 243 -6.66 10.89 20.43
CA THR A 243 -6.98 9.67 21.16
C THR A 243 -7.67 8.69 20.24
N CYS A 244 -7.30 7.42 20.32
CA CYS A 244 -7.96 6.36 19.58
C CYS A 244 -9.31 6.08 20.23
N ILE A 245 -10.41 6.33 19.53
CA ILE A 245 -11.78 6.27 20.08
C ILE A 245 -12.68 5.40 19.21
N LEU A 246 -13.78 4.94 19.80
CA LEU A 246 -14.86 4.25 19.10
C LEU A 246 -15.95 5.28 18.79
N MET A 247 -16.13 5.62 17.51
CA MET A 247 -17.16 6.54 17.05
C MET A 247 -18.05 5.83 16.02
N ASP A 248 -19.35 5.79 16.26
CA ASP A 248 -20.33 5.11 15.40
C ASP A 248 -19.97 3.65 15.05
N GLY A 249 -19.42 2.92 16.03
CA GLY A 249 -18.99 1.52 15.86
C GLY A 249 -17.65 1.34 15.13
N LYS A 250 -16.95 2.42 14.78
CA LYS A 250 -15.64 2.40 14.11
C LYS A 250 -14.54 2.93 15.01
N VAL A 251 -13.42 2.22 15.05
CA VAL A 251 -12.22 2.67 15.78
C VAL A 251 -11.44 3.64 14.91
N MET A 252 -11.27 4.87 15.38
CA MET A 252 -10.60 5.96 14.65
C MET A 252 -10.01 6.99 15.59
N TRP A 253 -9.07 7.79 15.10
CA TRP A 253 -8.52 8.91 15.85
C TRP A 253 -9.58 9.99 16.10
N SER A 254 -9.55 10.58 17.30
CA SER A 254 -10.48 11.63 17.73
C SER A 254 -10.41 12.94 16.93
N GLY A 255 -9.42 13.07 16.05
CA GLY A 255 -9.23 14.23 15.19
C GLY A 255 -8.06 14.04 14.22
N PRO A 256 -7.82 15.00 13.32
CA PRO A 256 -6.72 14.95 12.36
C PRO A 256 -5.37 15.07 13.08
N ILE A 257 -4.35 14.39 12.55
CA ILE A 257 -2.98 14.53 13.03
C ILE A 257 -2.47 15.98 12.86
N PRO A 258 -1.73 16.54 13.83
CA PRO A 258 -1.22 17.89 13.72
C PRO A 258 -0.29 18.12 12.55
N ARG A 259 -0.47 19.27 11.89
CA ARG A 259 0.46 19.76 10.88
C ARG A 259 1.32 20.88 11.44
N CYS A 260 2.61 20.84 11.14
CA CYS A 260 3.58 21.84 11.54
C CYS A 260 4.01 22.64 10.30
N GLY A 261 3.76 23.94 10.33
CA GLY A 261 4.14 24.88 9.27
C GLY A 261 5.17 25.88 9.76
N GLY A 262 5.95 26.43 8.82
CA GLY A 262 6.86 27.53 9.13
C GLY A 262 6.09 28.73 9.65
N LYS A 263 6.71 29.51 10.56
CA LYS A 263 6.14 30.80 10.95
C LYS A 263 6.07 31.69 9.69
N HIS A 264 4.87 32.01 9.24
CA HIS A 264 4.70 33.11 8.30
C HIS A 264 5.15 34.39 9.02
N ASN A 265 6.35 34.87 8.71
CA ASN A 265 6.75 36.24 8.98
C ASN A 265 5.95 37.14 8.04
N GLY A 266 4.70 37.43 8.42
CA GLY A 266 3.93 38.49 7.79
C GLY A 266 4.64 39.82 8.02
N GLN A 267 5.19 40.38 6.95
CA GLN A 267 5.31 41.83 6.78
C GLN A 267 3.92 42.43 6.58
#